data_AF-A0A5T1M3U2-F1
#
_entry.id   AF-A0A5T1M3U2-F1
#
_cell.length_a   1.000
_cell.length_b   1.000
_cell.length_c   1.000
_cell.angle_alpha   90.00
_cell.angle_beta   90.00
_cell.angle_gamma   90.00
#
_symmetry.space_group_name_H-M   'P 1'
#
loop_
_entity.id
_entity.type
_entity.pdbx_description
1 polymer ?
#
loop_
_entity_poly.entity_id
_entity_poly.type
_entity_poly.pdbx_seq_one_letter_code
_entity_poly.pdbx_strand_id
1 'polypeptide(L)'
;MVLALGEFEFKALNFDNLERSLEYNIQSQNRLNNHNALFASSKESEKIKIQGKTLPLKGDRNTYLDKLENMAKEQRSFILTGANGKYYGKFVILSLNENRSAFVDGSGFVAQSFS
;
A
#
# COMPACT_ATOMS: atom_id res chain seq x y z
N MET A 1 11.30 10.85 4.81
CA MET A 1 10.70 9.67 4.17
C MET A 1 10.58 8.55 5.18
N VAL A 2 9.45 7.83 5.23
CA VAL A 2 9.27 6.61 6.05
C VAL A 2 9.36 5.36 5.16
N LEU A 3 8.76 5.46 3.98
CA LEU A 3 8.70 4.40 2.98
C LEU A 3 8.84 5.04 1.59
N ALA A 4 9.41 4.33 0.63
CA ALA A 4 9.40 4.71 -0.78
C ALA A 4 8.88 3.55 -1.64
N LEU A 5 8.00 3.87 -2.57
CA LEU A 5 7.54 2.97 -3.62
C LEU A 5 8.02 3.54 -4.96
N GLY A 6 9.08 2.96 -5.52
CA GLY A 6 9.75 3.48 -6.70
C GLY A 6 10.20 4.92 -6.48
N GLU A 7 9.59 5.85 -7.21
CA GLU A 7 9.90 7.28 -7.11
C GLU A 7 8.97 8.06 -6.17
N PHE A 8 7.98 7.41 -5.57
CA PHE A 8 7.04 8.04 -4.65
C PHE A 8 7.48 7.85 -3.20
N GLU A 9 7.63 8.95 -2.48
CA GLU A 9 8.06 8.95 -1.08
C GLU A 9 6.90 9.26 -0.13
N PHE A 10 6.66 8.34 0.80
CA PHE A 10 5.75 8.56 1.92
C PHE A 10 6.48 9.35 3.00
N LYS A 11 5.99 10.57 3.27
CA LYS A 11 6.50 11.41 4.36
C LYS A 11 5.93 10.96 5.69
N ALA A 12 6.70 11.14 6.77
CA ALA A 12 6.24 10.80 8.13
C ALA A 12 4.98 11.57 8.54
N LEU A 13 4.81 12.79 8.02
CA LEU A 13 3.63 13.61 8.28
C LEU A 13 2.34 13.02 7.68
N ASN A 14 2.47 12.20 6.63
CA ASN A 14 1.36 11.76 5.81
C ASN A 14 1.06 10.26 5.96
N PHE A 15 1.84 9.57 6.78
CA PHE A 15 1.82 8.13 6.92
C PHE A 15 1.26 7.77 8.29
N ASP A 16 0.09 7.14 8.30
CA ASP A 16 -0.60 6.77 9.54
C ASP A 16 -0.32 5.31 9.92
N ASN A 17 -0.48 4.38 8.97
CA ASN A 17 -0.38 2.95 9.25
C ASN A 17 0.11 2.16 8.04
N LEU A 18 0.84 1.06 8.29
CA LEU A 18 1.19 0.03 7.32
C LEU A 18 0.75 -1.32 7.84
N GLU A 19 -0.15 -1.95 7.09
CA GLU A 19 -0.65 -3.28 7.35
C GLU A 19 -0.01 -4.24 6.32
N ARG A 20 0.63 -5.29 6.82
CA ARG A 20 1.30 -6.31 6.00
C ARG A 20 0.66 -7.68 6.26
N SER A 21 0.09 -8.26 5.22
CA SER A 21 -0.58 -9.57 5.26
C SER A 21 0.22 -10.59 4.47
N LEU A 22 0.52 -11.74 5.10
CA LEU A 22 1.23 -12.86 4.50
C LEU A 22 0.33 -14.09 4.49
N GLU A 23 0.06 -14.63 3.31
CA GLU A 23 -0.76 -15.82 3.11
C GLU A 23 0.13 -16.99 2.69
N TYR A 24 0.28 -17.99 3.55
CA TYR A 24 1.22 -19.13 3.38
C TYR A 24 0.66 -20.34 2.61
N ASN A 25 -0.56 -20.26 2.05
CA ASN A 25 -1.16 -21.26 1.15
C ASN A 25 -0.95 -22.74 1.55
N ILE A 26 -1.09 -23.05 2.85
CA ILE A 26 -1.03 -24.42 3.36
C ILE A 26 -2.40 -25.07 3.22
N GLN A 27 -2.46 -26.17 2.47
CA GLN A 27 -3.67 -26.95 2.24
C GLN A 27 -3.68 -28.25 3.05
N SER A 28 -4.88 -28.76 3.29
CA SER A 28 -5.11 -30.00 4.04
C SER A 28 -5.74 -31.05 3.15
N GLN A 29 -5.15 -32.24 3.08
CA GLN A 29 -5.69 -33.39 2.38
C GLN A 29 -6.13 -34.46 3.39
N ASN A 30 -7.40 -34.85 3.32
CA ASN A 30 -7.95 -35.91 4.15
C ASN A 30 -7.40 -37.29 3.73
N ARG A 31 -7.12 -38.14 4.70
CA ARG A 31 -6.61 -39.50 4.49
C ARG A 31 -7.49 -40.48 5.25
N LEU A 32 -7.82 -41.61 4.62
CA LEU A 32 -8.69 -42.62 5.24
C LEU A 32 -8.08 -43.15 6.54
N ASN A 33 -8.82 -43.08 7.64
CA ASN A 33 -8.41 -43.53 8.99
C ASN A 33 -7.08 -42.97 9.47
N ASN A 34 -6.72 -41.75 9.04
CA ASN A 34 -5.49 -41.11 9.45
C ASN A 34 -5.68 -39.59 9.61
N HIS A 35 -4.72 -38.93 10.25
CA HIS A 35 -4.70 -37.48 10.33
C HIS A 35 -4.51 -36.85 8.94
N ASN A 36 -5.10 -35.68 8.75
CA ASN A 36 -4.93 -34.94 7.49
C ASN A 36 -3.44 -34.66 7.22
N ALA A 37 -3.04 -34.75 5.96
CA ALA A 37 -1.75 -34.26 5.50
C ALA A 37 -1.84 -32.76 5.27
N LEU A 38 -0.85 -32.00 5.76
CA LEU A 38 -0.69 -30.58 5.47
C LEU A 38 0.45 -30.40 4.47
N PHE A 39 0.22 -29.62 3.42
CA PHE A 39 1.25 -29.34 2.42
C PHE A 39 1.13 -27.90 1.89
N ALA A 40 2.26 -27.31 1.51
CA ALA A 40 2.29 -25.99 0.89
C ALA A 40 1.89 -26.13 -0.59
N SER A 41 0.75 -25.55 -0.98
CA SER A 41 0.26 -25.62 -2.37
C SER A 41 0.93 -24.59 -3.28
N SER A 42 1.38 -23.47 -2.73
CA SER A 42 2.08 -22.42 -3.46
C SER A 42 3.00 -21.65 -2.53
N LYS A 43 3.81 -20.76 -3.10
CA LYS A 43 4.59 -19.80 -2.31
C LYS A 43 3.68 -18.81 -1.58
N GLU A 44 4.27 -18.10 -0.62
CA GLU A 44 3.60 -17.05 0.12
C GLU A 44 3.11 -15.93 -0.83
N SER A 45 1.95 -15.38 -0.52
CA SER A 45 1.41 -14.18 -1.14
C SER A 45 1.47 -13.04 -0.12
N GLU A 46 2.03 -11.90 -0.53
CA GLU A 46 2.18 -10.74 0.34
C GLU A 46 1.34 -9.57 -0.17
N LYS A 47 0.55 -8.98 0.73
CA LYS A 47 -0.21 -7.75 0.49
C LYS A 47 0.20 -6.70 1.50
N ILE A 48 0.40 -5.47 1.03
CA ILE A 48 0.70 -4.32 1.88
C ILE A 48 -0.36 -3.26 1.63
N LYS A 49 -1.00 -2.80 2.70
CA LYS A 49 -1.95 -1.69 2.69
C LYS A 49 -1.33 -0.53 3.45
N ILE A 50 -1.23 0.63 2.80
CA ILE A 50 -0.63 1.84 3.37
C ILE A 50 -1.74 2.85 3.54
N GLN A 51 -1.92 3.34 4.77
CA GLN A 51 -2.95 4.31 5.09
C GLN A 51 -2.30 5.60 5.54
N GLY A 52 -2.92 6.71 5.16
CA GLY A 52 -2.37 8.02 5.47
C GLY A 52 -3.31 9.16 5.18
N LYS A 53 -2.83 10.36 5.47
CA LYS A 53 -3.54 11.61 5.23
C LYS A 53 -2.59 12.61 4.60
N THR A 54 -3.09 13.43 3.69
CA THR A 54 -2.33 14.57 3.16
C THR A 54 -2.74 15.82 3.92
N LEU A 55 -1.84 16.81 3.94
CA LEU A 55 -2.14 18.15 4.45
C LEU A 55 -1.97 19.16 3.32
N PRO A 56 -2.96 19.29 2.41
CA PRO A 56 -2.83 20.10 1.20
C PRO A 56 -2.45 21.57 1.48
N LEU A 57 -3.05 22.19 2.51
CA LEU A 57 -2.75 23.57 2.91
C LEU A 57 -1.36 23.75 3.55
N LYS A 58 -0.76 22.66 4.04
CA LYS A 58 0.54 22.67 4.74
C LYS A 58 1.67 22.12 3.86
N GLY A 59 1.53 22.22 2.54
CA GLY A 59 2.63 22.05 1.59
C GLY A 59 2.55 20.83 0.67
N ASP A 60 1.67 19.86 0.93
CA ASP A 60 1.53 18.71 0.02
C ASP A 60 0.79 19.06 -1.26
N ARG A 61 0.01 20.15 -1.23
CA ARG A 61 -0.92 20.58 -2.30
C ARG A 61 -1.98 19.51 -2.59
N ASN A 62 -2.95 19.86 -3.41
CA ASN A 62 -4.03 18.96 -3.80
C ASN A 62 -3.57 17.90 -4.82
N THR A 63 -2.31 17.98 -5.28
CA THR A 63 -1.72 17.15 -6.34
C THR A 63 -0.76 16.09 -5.80
N TYR A 64 -0.68 15.90 -4.48
CA TYR A 64 0.29 14.98 -3.86
C TYR A 64 0.14 13.54 -4.37
N LEU A 65 -1.11 13.06 -4.50
CA LEU A 65 -1.39 11.69 -4.93
C LEU A 65 -1.32 11.50 -6.45
N ASP A 66 -1.28 12.56 -7.26
CA ASP A 66 -1.25 12.46 -8.72
C ASP A 66 -0.07 11.63 -9.22
N LYS A 67 1.09 11.74 -8.55
CA LYS A 67 2.26 10.92 -8.88
C LYS A 67 1.99 9.43 -8.62
N LEU A 68 1.35 9.10 -7.50
CA LEU A 68 1.01 7.72 -7.14
C LEU A 68 -0.06 7.16 -8.09
N GLU A 69 -1.02 7.98 -8.49
CA GLU A 69 -2.04 7.62 -9.48
C GLU A 69 -1.42 7.34 -10.85
N ASN A 70 -0.50 8.19 -11.31
CA ASN A 70 0.22 7.98 -12.57
C ASN A 70 1.06 6.70 -12.54
N MET A 71 1.73 6.41 -11.42
CA MET A 71 2.44 5.14 -11.22
C MET A 71 1.50 3.93 -11.26
N ALA A 72 0.30 4.04 -10.69
CA ALA A 72 -0.70 2.97 -10.76
C ALA A 72 -1.18 2.71 -12.20
N LYS A 73 -1.33 3.76 -13.01
CA LYS A 73 -1.70 3.66 -14.43
C LYS A 73 -0.65 2.94 -15.28
N GLU A 74 0.62 2.95 -14.88
CA GLU A 74 1.69 2.21 -15.59
C GLU A 74 1.56 0.69 -15.46
N GLN A 75 0.77 0.19 -14.51
CA GLN A 75 0.51 -1.25 -14.30
C GLN A 75 1.76 -2.12 -14.18
N ARG A 76 2.86 -1.54 -13.68
CA ARG A 76 4.13 -2.24 -13.47
C ARG A 76 4.46 -2.38 -11.98
N SER A 77 5.46 -3.21 -11.71
CA SER A 77 5.97 -3.38 -10.35
C SER A 77 7.03 -2.32 -10.01
N PHE A 78 7.00 -1.85 -8.78
CA PHE A 78 7.93 -0.87 -8.22
C PHE A 78 8.59 -1.43 -6.96
N ILE A 79 9.82 -1.00 -6.72
CA ILE A 79 10.58 -1.38 -5.53
C ILE A 79 9.98 -0.69 -4.30
N LEU A 80 9.75 -1.45 -3.24
CA LEU A 80 9.34 -0.91 -1.94
C LEU A 80 10.50 -0.98 -0.95
N THR A 81 10.87 0.18 -0.40
CA THR A 81 11.94 0.32 0.59
C THR A 81 11.48 1.12 1.80
N GLY A 82 11.92 0.70 2.98
CA GLY A 82 11.78 1.46 4.21
C GLY A 82 12.97 2.39 4.42
N ALA A 83 12.73 3.53 5.05
CA ALA A 83 13.79 4.45 5.48
C ALA A 83 14.72 3.83 6.54
N ASN A 84 14.32 2.71 7.15
CA ASN A 84 15.14 1.89 8.04
C ASN A 84 16.13 0.97 7.29
N GLY A 85 16.24 1.09 5.96
CA GLY A 85 17.11 0.25 5.13
C GLY A 85 16.50 -1.12 4.76
N LYS A 86 15.27 -1.42 5.19
CA LYS A 86 14.60 -2.66 4.82
C LYS A 86 14.11 -2.63 3.38
N TYR A 87 14.57 -3.58 2.58
CA TYR A 87 14.02 -3.86 1.26
C TYR A 87 12.85 -4.85 1.39
N TYR A 88 11.67 -4.46 0.92
CA TYR A 88 10.46 -5.29 1.00
C TYR A 88 10.23 -6.13 -0.26
N GLY A 89 10.85 -5.77 -1.39
CA GLY A 89 10.64 -6.43 -2.67
C GLY A 89 9.99 -5.51 -3.71
N LYS A 90 9.39 -6.12 -4.73
CA LYS A 90 8.67 -5.40 -5.78
C LYS A 90 7.17 -5.60 -5.62
N PHE A 91 6.42 -4.51 -5.63
CA PHE A 91 4.97 -4.49 -5.46
C PHE A 91 4.30 -3.80 -6.65
N VAL A 92 3.09 -4.25 -6.98
CA VAL A 92 2.20 -3.59 -7.95
C VAL A 92 1.09 -2.91 -7.17
N ILE A 93 0.68 -1.72 -7.59
CA ILE A 93 -0.44 -0.99 -6.99
C ILE A 93 -1.73 -1.64 -7.52
N LEU A 94 -2.50 -2.26 -6.62
CA LEU A 94 -3.77 -2.90 -6.97
C LEU A 94 -4.97 -1.95 -6.90
N SER A 95 -4.95 -1.05 -5.94
CA SER A 95 -6.01 -0.08 -5.70
C SER A 95 -5.44 1.16 -5.03
N LEU A 96 -6.01 2.31 -5.35
CA LEU A 96 -5.80 3.57 -4.65
C LEU A 96 -7.19 4.11 -4.29
N ASN A 97 -7.50 4.18 -3.00
CA ASN A 97 -8.72 4.81 -2.53
C ASN A 97 -8.37 6.15 -1.89
N GLU A 98 -9.07 7.20 -2.29
CA GLU A 98 -8.93 8.53 -1.70
C GLU A 98 -10.29 9.06 -1.23
N ASN A 99 -10.28 9.70 -0.07
CA ASN A 99 -11.44 10.38 0.48
C ASN A 99 -11.05 11.83 0.78
N ARG A 100 -11.73 12.77 0.12
CA ARG A 100 -11.46 14.21 0.19
C ARG A 100 -12.60 14.90 0.94
N SER A 101 -12.26 15.82 1.84
CA SER A 101 -13.24 16.55 2.65
C SER A 101 -12.80 17.99 2.92
N ALA A 102 -13.73 18.80 3.46
CA ALA A 102 -13.56 20.23 3.70
C ALA A 102 -13.12 20.98 2.43
N PHE A 103 -14.02 21.05 1.45
CA PHE A 103 -13.76 21.73 0.19
C PHE A 103 -13.77 23.26 0.35
N VAL A 104 -12.96 23.92 -0.47
CA VAL A 104 -12.82 25.37 -0.58
C VAL A 104 -13.19 25.78 -2.01
N ASP A 105 -13.57 27.05 -2.19
CA ASP A 105 -13.87 27.62 -3.50
C ASP A 105 -12.78 27.29 -4.53
N GLY A 106 -13.21 26.95 -5.75
CA GLY A 106 -12.31 26.48 -6.80
C GLY A 106 -11.95 25.00 -6.72
N SER A 107 -12.78 24.16 -6.09
CA SER A 107 -12.61 22.70 -5.95
C SER A 107 -11.40 22.26 -5.12
N GLY A 108 -10.83 23.19 -4.34
CA GLY A 108 -9.77 22.87 -3.40
C GLY A 108 -10.29 22.00 -2.25
N PHE A 109 -9.44 21.20 -1.60
CA PHE A 109 -9.80 20.48 -0.38
C PHE A 109 -8.74 20.66 0.70
N VAL A 110 -9.17 20.68 1.97
CA VAL A 110 -8.29 20.90 3.13
C VAL A 110 -7.85 19.59 3.77
N ALA A 111 -8.62 18.52 3.60
CA ALA A 111 -8.29 17.22 4.16
C ALA A 111 -8.48 16.13 3.11
N GLN A 112 -7.52 15.22 3.02
CA GLN A 112 -7.62 14.01 2.20
C GLN A 112 -6.96 12.85 2.92
N SER A 113 -7.65 11.72 2.98
CA SER A 113 -7.14 10.44 3.46
C SER A 113 -7.02 9.46 2.32
N PHE A 114 -6.03 8.57 2.35
CA PHE A 114 -5.81 7.56 1.33
C PHE A 114 -5.53 6.17 1.91
N SER A 115 -5.84 5.13 1.14
CA SER A 115 -5.52 3.73 1.44
C SER A 115 -5.26 2.88 0.20
#